data_AF-A0A552G3Q0-F1
#
_entry.id   AF-A0A552G3Q0-F1
#
_cell.length_a   1.000
_cell.length_b   1.000
_cell.length_c   1.000
_cell.angle_alpha   90.00
_cell.angle_beta   90.00
_cell.angle_gamma   90.00
#
_symmetry.space_group_name_H-M   'P 1'
#
loop_
_entity.id
_entity.type
_entity.pdbx_description
1 polymer ?
#
loop_
_entity_poly.entity_id
_entity_poly.type
_entity_poly.pdbx_seq_one_letter_code
_entity_poly.pdbx_strand_id
1 'polypeptide(L)' 'MLRWLNKNRDTVLDLYKNQYIAYNEKGVIAHGENLQNVLEQANTTNQEFVIYLVPRCRYSIQILPIQV' A
#
# COMPACT_ATOMS: atom_id res chain seq x y z
N MET A 1 0.62 -7.75 7.99
CA MET A 1 0.60 -6.70 6.94
C MET A 1 -0.77 -6.45 6.26
N LEU A 2 -1.39 -7.41 5.56
CA LEU A 2 -2.69 -7.19 4.85
C LEU A 2 -3.84 -6.63 5.73
N ARG A 3 -3.89 -6.99 7.02
CA ARG A 3 -4.90 -6.49 7.97
C ARG A 3 -4.83 -4.97 8.17
N TRP A 4 -3.63 -4.38 8.11
CA TRP A 4 -3.43 -2.94 8.26
C TRP A 4 -4.01 -2.19 7.06
N LEU A 5 -3.73 -2.65 5.84
CA LEU A 5 -4.23 -2.02 4.61
C LEU A 5 -5.75 -2.06 4.57
N ASN A 6 -6.37 -3.19 4.96
CA ASN A 6 -7.82 -3.30 5.00
C ASN A 6 -8.46 -2.36 6.03
N LYS A 7 -7.84 -2.18 7.20
CA LYS A 7 -8.34 -1.26 8.23
C LYS A 7 -8.22 0.22 7.83
N ASN A 8 -7.17 0.57 7.09
CA ASN A 8 -6.85 1.96 6.71
C ASN A 8 -7.18 2.26 5.24
N ARG A 9 -7.99 1.43 4.59
CA ARG A 9 -8.20 1.46 3.14
C ARG A 9 -8.77 2.78 2.65
N ASP A 10 -9.79 3.32 3.32
CA ASP A 10 -10.39 4.60 2.94
C ASP A 10 -9.38 5.75 3.03
N THR A 11 -8.58 5.79 4.10
CA THR A 11 -7.54 6.80 4.30
C THR A 11 -6.44 6.69 3.25
N VAL A 12 -5.98 5.48 2.95
CA VAL A 12 -4.94 5.24 1.93
C VAL A 12 -5.44 5.64 0.54
N LEU A 13 -6.68 5.28 0.22
CA LEU A 13 -7.32 5.67 -1.04
C LEU A 13 -7.51 7.18 -1.15
N ASP A 14 -7.68 7.90 -0.04
CA ASP A 14 -7.84 9.35 -0.12
C ASP A 14 -6.51 10.08 -0.30
N LEU A 15 -5.49 9.68 0.47
CA LEU A 15 -4.21 10.38 0.58
C LEU A 15 -3.22 10.06 -0.56
N TYR A 16 -3.24 8.84 -1.09
CA TYR A 16 -2.16 8.35 -1.95
C TYR A 16 -2.66 7.95 -3.35
N LYS A 17 -3.72 8.59 -3.87
CA LYS A 17 -4.31 8.27 -5.18
C LYS A 17 -3.25 8.23 -6.28
N ASN A 18 -3.23 7.15 -7.06
CA ASN A 18 -2.25 6.91 -8.14
C ASN A 18 -0.79 6.83 -7.69
N GLN A 19 -0.53 6.65 -6.40
CA GLN A 19 0.81 6.48 -5.88
C GLN A 19 1.04 5.03 -5.48
N TYR A 20 2.30 4.62 -5.58
CA TYR A 20 2.80 3.45 -4.88
C TYR A 20 2.97 3.81 -3.41
N ILE A 21 2.52 2.92 -2.53
CA ILE A 21 2.84 2.98 -1.10
C ILE A 21 3.67 1.75 -0.73
N ALA A 22 4.73 1.98 0.04
CA ALA A 22 5.38 0.94 0.82
C ALA A 22 4.82 1.02 2.24
N TYR A 23 4.29 -0.09 2.75
CA TYR A 23 3.70 -0.12 4.09
C TYR A 23 4.03 -1.41 4.84
N ASN A 24 3.97 -1.33 6.16
CA ASN A 24 4.10 -2.47 7.06
C ASN A 24 3.02 -2.43 8.15
N GLU A 25 3.21 -3.18 9.23
CA GLU A 25 2.21 -3.27 10.31
C GLU A 25 2.07 -1.98 11.12
N LYS A 26 3.07 -1.10 11.07
CA LYS A 26 3.08 0.20 11.74
C LYS A 26 2.44 1.28 10.89
N GLY A 27 2.63 1.23 9.57
CA GLY A 27 2.03 2.20 8.66
C GLY A 27 2.70 2.28 7.30
N VAL A 28 2.41 3.36 6.56
CA VAL A 28 3.11 3.72 5.34
C VAL A 28 4.51 4.22 5.70
N ILE A 29 5.53 3.65 5.07
CA ILE A 29 6.94 4.01 5.28
C ILE A 29 7.49 4.88 4.14
N ALA A 30 6.96 4.72 2.92
CA ALA A 30 7.31 5.53 1.77
C ALA A 30 6.13 5.57 0.78
N HIS A 31 6.03 6.63 0.00
CA HIS A 31 5.00 6.74 -1.04
C HIS A 31 5.46 7.65 -2.19
N GLY A 32 4.87 7.46 -3.37
CA GLY A 32 5.15 8.29 -4.54
C GLY A 32 4.71 7.66 -5.84
N GLU A 33 4.74 8.43 -6.92
CA GLU A 33 4.31 7.98 -8.25
C GLU A 33 5.32 7.04 -8.92
N ASN A 34 6.60 7.13 -8.53
CA ASN A 34 7.66 6.30 -9.07
C ASN A 34 7.99 5.15 -8.12
N LEU A 35 7.72 3.92 -8.56
CA LEU A 35 7.98 2.70 -7.81
C LEU A 35 9.45 2.58 -7.35
N GLN A 36 10.40 2.93 -8.20
CA GLN A 36 11.82 2.75 -7.92
C GLN A 36 12.26 3.64 -6.74
N ASN A 37 11.83 4.90 -6.74
CA ASN A 37 12.09 5.82 -5.63
C ASN A 37 11.44 5.33 -4.33
N VAL A 38 10.21 4.83 -4.39
CA VAL A 38 9.52 4.26 -3.21
C VAL A 38 10.26 3.05 -2.65
N LEU A 39 10.82 2.20 -3.51
CA LEU A 39 11.63 1.05 -3.09
C LEU A 39 12.95 1.50 -2.45
N GLU A 40 13.65 2.47 -3.01
CA GLU A 40 14.89 3.00 -2.43
C GLU A 40 14.66 3.60 -1.04
N GLN A 41 13.60 4.39 -0.89
CA GLN A 41 13.20 4.96 0.40
C GLN A 41 12.81 3.88 1.41
N ALA A 42 12.02 2.90 0.98
CA ALA A 42 11.58 1.81 1.85
C ALA A 42 12.74 0.91 2.29
N ASN A 43 13.67 0.58 1.39
CA ASN A 43 14.84 -0.24 1.71
C ASN A 43 15.77 0.44 2.72
N THR A 44 15.84 1.77 2.73
CA THR A 44 16.61 2.53 3.74
C THR A 44 16.12 2.26 5.16
N THR A 45 14.85 1.88 5.34
CA THR A 45 14.28 1.63 6.67
C THR A 45 14.70 0.29 7.28
N ASN A 46 15.29 -0.63 6.49
CA ASN A 46 15.62 -2.01 6.91
C ASN A 46 14.45 -2.75 7.58
N GLN A 47 13.21 -2.40 7.23
CA GLN A 47 12.00 -3.05 7.71
C GLN A 47 11.39 -3.89 6.61
N GLU A 48 10.70 -4.97 6.97
CA GLU A 48 9.86 -5.67 6.00
C GLU A 48 8.66 -4.79 5.62
N PHE A 49 8.37 -4.73 4.32
CA PHE A 49 7.27 -3.94 3.77
C PHE A 49 6.63 -4.63 2.58
N VAL A 50 5.41 -4.20 2.26
CA VAL A 50 4.68 -4.59 1.05
C VAL A 50 4.43 -3.34 0.21
N ILE A 51 4.54 -3.50 -1.11
CA ILE A 51 4.15 -2.47 -2.06
C ILE A 51 2.67 -2.63 -2.44
N TYR A 52 1.93 -1.53 -2.42
CA TYR A 52 0.58 -1.46 -2.93
C TYR A 52 0.43 -0.24 -3.85
N LEU A 53 -0.08 -0.48 -5.07
CA LEU A 53 -0.47 0.59 -5.98
C LEU A 53 -1.89 1.03 -5.63
N VAL A 54 -2.03 2.28 -5.20
CA VAL A 54 -3.31 2.83 -4.79
C VAL A 54 -4.10 3.24 -6.03
N PRO A 55 -5.27 2.62 -6.29
CA PRO A 55 -6.05 2.92 -7.47
C PRO A 55 -6.65 4.34 -7.39
N ARG A 56 -6.79 4.99 -8.54
CA ARG A 56 -7.39 6.34 -8.67
C ARG A 56 -8.77 6.45 -8.07
N CYS A 57 -9.56 5.41 -8.23
CA CYS A 57 -10.97 5.36 -7.89
C CYS A 57 -11.28 4.03 -7.19
N ARG A 58 -12.33 4.03 -6.35
CA ARG A 58 -12.95 2.82 -5.83
C ARG A 58 -13.61 2.04 -6.97
N TYR A 59 -12.83 1.27 -7.73
CA TYR A 59 -13.40 0.17 -8.48
C TYR A 59 -13.69 -0.94 -7.48
N SER A 60 -14.90 -1.52 -7.52
CA SER A 60 -15.26 -2.66 -6.68
C SER A 60 -14.36 -3.84 -6.99
N ILE A 61 -13.25 -3.96 -6.27
CA ILE A 61 -12.43 -5.17 -6.21
C ILE A 61 -12.88 -5.92 -4.97
N GLN A 62 -13.81 -6.87 -5.17
CA GLN A 62 -14.19 -7.85 -4.18
C GLN A 62 -13.15 -8.98 -4.24
N ILE A 63 -12.23 -9.00 -3.28
CA ILE A 63 -11.27 -10.11 -3.13
C ILE A 63 -12.00 -11.20 -2.37
N LEU A 64 -12.44 -12.23 -3.08
CA LEU A 64 -13.07 -13.40 -2.48
C LEU A 64 -11.99 -14.31 -1.88
N PRO A 65 -12.22 -14.91 -0.70
CA PRO A 65 -11.30 -15.89 -0.14
C PRO A 65 -11.24 -17.10 -1.08
N ILE A 66 -10.02 -17.59 -1.35
CA ILE A 66 -9.83 -18.90 -1.96
C ILE A 66 -10.16 -19.91 -0.86
N GLN A 67 -11.28 -20.62 -1.02
CA GLN A 67 -11.54 -21.80 -0.20
C GLN A 67 -10.59 -22.89 -0.68
N VAL A 68 -9.65 -23.25 0.19
CA VAL A 68 -8.76 -24.41 0.04
C VAL A 68 -9.35 -25.56 0.85
#